data_AF-A0A3N5L067-F1
#
_entry.id   AF-A0A3N5L067-F1
#
_cell.length_a   1.000
_cell.length_b   1.000
_cell.length_c   1.000
_cell.angle_alpha   90.00
_cell.angle_beta   90.00
_cell.angle_gamma   90.00
#
_symmetry.space_group_name_H-M   'P 1'
#
loop_
_entity.id
_entity.type
_entity.pdbx_description
1 polymer ?
#
loop_
_entity_poly.entity_id
_entity_poly.type
_entity_poly.pdbx_seq_one_letter_code
_entity_poly.pdbx_strand_id
1 'polypeptide(L)'
;MIKNILISYLSISAIVAVIFLTGCTKEVPKELMDNKQQPMNNQQMPNDSIHMNLQKSDPHGSMGTTGADTSDTKVLVDKFIKEADDADAKYVKTKSEADKNLCIEKQLVAANFLTYEADLPPKQKYRPALKRYNRVLELDPSNKDALANKKQIEDIYESMGMPVPKD
;
A
#
# COMPACT_ATOMS: atom_id res chain seq x y z
N MET A 1 42.10 32.65 -14.55
CA MET A 1 40.65 32.42 -14.72
C MET A 1 40.21 31.22 -13.85
N ILE A 2 40.39 31.30 -12.53
CA ILE A 2 40.05 30.24 -11.56
C ILE A 2 39.66 30.95 -10.25
N LYS A 3 38.59 30.48 -9.60
CA LYS A 3 38.01 30.84 -8.28
C LYS A 3 36.77 31.73 -8.33
N ASN A 4 35.62 31.12 -8.64
CA ASN A 4 34.31 31.74 -8.43
C ASN A 4 33.24 30.75 -7.92
N ILE A 5 33.60 29.81 -7.04
CA ILE A 5 32.65 28.84 -6.47
C ILE A 5 33.10 28.49 -5.05
N LEU A 6 32.92 29.38 -4.07
CA LEU A 6 33.13 29.00 -2.64
C LEU A 6 32.50 29.94 -1.60
N ILE A 7 31.69 30.94 -1.96
CA ILE A 7 31.16 31.94 -1.00
C ILE A 7 29.63 32.03 -1.08
N SER A 8 28.92 30.92 -0.83
CA SER A 8 27.47 31.00 -0.60
C SER A 8 26.93 29.98 0.41
N TYR A 9 27.80 29.33 1.19
CA TYR A 9 27.43 28.36 2.23
C TYR A 9 27.82 28.81 3.64
N LEU A 10 27.94 30.11 3.88
CA LEU A 10 28.26 30.64 5.18
C LEU A 10 27.16 31.61 5.62
N SER A 11 26.52 31.28 6.74
CA SER A 11 25.86 32.23 7.65
C SER A 11 24.35 32.47 7.53
N ILE A 12 23.51 31.42 7.44
CA ILE A 12 22.14 31.51 8.00
C ILE A 12 21.88 30.29 8.91
N SER A 13 22.63 30.23 10.00
CA SER A 13 22.28 29.49 11.21
C SER A 13 22.19 30.52 12.33
N ALA A 14 20.98 31.01 12.61
CA ALA A 14 20.60 31.72 13.85
C ALA A 14 19.16 32.25 13.75
N ILE A 15 18.15 31.41 14.01
CA ILE A 15 16.95 31.87 14.75
C ILE A 15 16.60 30.77 15.76
N VAL A 16 16.95 31.07 17.00
CA VAL A 16 16.70 30.31 18.22
C VAL A 16 15.35 30.72 18.80
N ALA A 17 14.56 29.71 19.18
CA ALA A 17 13.60 29.57 20.29
C ALA A 17 12.75 30.76 20.78
N VAL A 18 11.43 30.53 20.97
CA VAL A 18 10.59 30.79 22.18
C VAL A 18 9.23 30.06 21.95
N ILE A 19 8.99 28.88 22.55
CA ILE A 19 8.16 28.56 23.74
C ILE A 19 6.73 29.15 23.72
N PHE A 20 5.69 28.30 23.70
CA PHE A 20 4.52 28.44 24.57
C PHE A 20 3.90 27.06 24.89
N LEU A 21 3.98 26.69 26.17
CA LEU A 21 3.20 25.65 26.84
C LEU A 21 1.89 26.27 27.36
N THR A 22 0.73 25.70 27.01
CA THR A 22 -0.58 25.77 27.71
C THR A 22 -1.55 24.92 26.88
N GLY A 23 -2.37 24.00 27.38
CA GLY A 23 -2.78 23.68 28.74
C GLY A 23 -3.66 22.42 28.76
N CYS A 24 -4.06 22.06 29.96
CA CYS A 24 -4.69 20.81 30.37
C CYS A 24 -6.21 20.72 30.11
N THR A 25 -6.66 19.48 29.92
CA THR A 25 -7.89 18.82 30.45
C THR A 25 -9.25 19.51 30.41
N LYS A 26 -10.23 18.87 29.76
CA LYS A 26 -11.59 18.53 30.27
C LYS A 26 -12.37 17.79 29.18
N GLU A 27 -12.51 16.47 29.30
CA GLU A 27 -13.61 15.74 29.96
C GLU A 27 -14.69 15.30 28.95
N VAL A 28 -14.71 13.99 28.69
CA VAL A 28 -15.74 13.27 27.93
C VAL A 28 -16.95 13.08 28.84
N PRO A 29 -18.16 13.53 28.47
CA PRO A 29 -19.37 13.26 29.25
C PRO A 29 -19.68 11.76 29.27
N LYS A 30 -19.79 11.20 30.48
CA LYS A 30 -20.40 9.88 30.74
C LYS A 30 -21.91 10.05 30.77
N GLU A 31 -22.55 9.97 29.61
CA GLU A 31 -23.99 9.78 29.49
C GLU A 31 -24.20 8.50 28.68
N LEU A 32 -25.07 7.61 29.16
CA LEU A 32 -25.34 6.22 28.73
C LEU A 32 -24.63 5.08 29.50
N MET A 33 -24.25 5.34 30.76
CA MET A 33 -24.25 4.29 31.78
C MET A 33 -25.62 4.26 32.46
N ASP A 34 -26.67 3.85 31.73
CA ASP A 34 -27.94 3.47 32.35
C ASP A 34 -28.80 2.64 31.38
N ASN A 35 -28.63 1.32 31.41
CA ASN A 35 -29.77 0.42 31.27
C ASN A 35 -29.48 -0.92 31.94
N LYS A 36 -29.69 -0.91 33.26
CA LYS A 36 -30.41 -1.94 34.00
C LYS A 36 -30.44 -3.34 33.38
N GLN A 37 -29.55 -4.19 33.87
CA GLN A 37 -29.79 -5.63 33.90
C GLN A 37 -31.14 -5.90 34.58
N GLN A 38 -32.04 -6.62 33.91
CA GLN A 38 -33.05 -7.44 34.56
C GLN A 38 -32.87 -8.91 34.15
N PRO A 39 -32.97 -9.86 35.10
CA PRO A 39 -32.66 -11.26 34.89
C PRO A 39 -33.85 -12.12 34.45
N MET A 40 -33.50 -13.22 33.78
CA MET A 40 -34.20 -14.51 33.61
C MET A 40 -35.59 -14.56 32.95
N ASN A 41 -35.70 -15.34 31.87
CA ASN A 41 -36.58 -16.52 31.88
C ASN A 41 -36.21 -17.55 30.79
N ASN A 42 -36.05 -18.81 31.20
CA ASN A 42 -35.97 -19.98 30.33
C ASN A 42 -37.31 -20.19 29.62
N GLN A 43 -37.32 -20.14 28.30
CA GLN A 43 -38.30 -20.90 27.52
C GLN A 43 -37.58 -21.67 26.42
N GLN A 44 -37.47 -22.97 26.69
CA GLN A 44 -37.08 -24.03 25.76
C GLN A 44 -37.92 -23.92 24.47
N MET A 45 -37.28 -23.74 23.32
CA MET A 45 -37.98 -23.90 22.04
C MET A 45 -38.05 -25.39 21.65
N PRO A 46 -39.19 -25.85 21.08
CA PRO A 46 -39.37 -27.23 20.66
C PRO A 46 -38.51 -27.58 19.42
N ASN A 47 -38.06 -28.84 19.40
CA ASN A 47 -37.23 -29.43 18.36
C ASN A 47 -38.12 -30.08 17.29
N ASP A 48 -38.42 -29.36 16.21
CA ASP A 48 -39.14 -29.90 15.07
C ASP A 48 -38.19 -30.20 13.91
N SER A 49 -37.66 -31.42 13.94
CA SER A 49 -36.96 -32.05 12.82
C SER A 49 -37.93 -32.37 11.69
N ILE A 50 -38.06 -31.48 10.69
CA ILE A 50 -38.55 -31.86 9.35
C ILE A 50 -37.59 -31.30 8.30
N HIS A 51 -36.75 -32.19 7.75
CA HIS A 51 -35.91 -31.93 6.58
C HIS A 51 -36.74 -32.03 5.29
N MET A 52 -36.66 -31.04 4.40
CA MET A 52 -36.56 -31.30 2.95
C MET A 52 -36.07 -30.08 2.14
N ASN A 53 -34.84 -30.21 1.66
CA ASN A 53 -34.36 -29.89 0.32
C ASN A 53 -34.98 -28.68 -0.44
N LEU A 54 -34.31 -27.52 -0.37
CA LEU A 54 -34.13 -26.67 -1.56
C LEU A 54 -33.02 -25.62 -1.33
N GLN A 55 -32.00 -25.67 -2.19
CA GLN A 55 -31.02 -24.60 -2.48
C GLN A 55 -30.25 -23.98 -1.31
N LYS A 56 -29.07 -24.55 -1.02
CA LYS A 56 -27.96 -23.78 -0.45
C LYS A 56 -27.53 -22.70 -1.44
N SER A 57 -27.89 -21.47 -1.16
CA SER A 57 -27.15 -20.29 -1.59
C SER A 57 -25.97 -20.10 -0.63
N ASP A 58 -24.86 -20.78 -0.92
CA ASP A 58 -23.57 -20.48 -0.27
C ASP A 58 -22.97 -19.22 -0.93
N PRO A 59 -22.67 -18.13 -0.18
CA PRO A 59 -21.88 -17.02 -0.69
C PRO A 59 -20.39 -17.32 -0.52
N HIS A 60 -19.58 -16.89 -1.49
CA HIS A 60 -18.14 -17.18 -1.64
C HIS A 60 -17.79 -18.55 -2.23
N GLY A 61 -18.36 -18.82 -3.40
CA GLY A 61 -17.64 -19.58 -4.42
C GLY A 61 -16.43 -18.77 -4.88
N SER A 62 -15.26 -19.10 -4.33
CA SER A 62 -13.97 -18.81 -4.98
C SER A 62 -13.99 -19.51 -6.33
N MET A 63 -14.41 -18.78 -7.36
CA MET A 63 -14.43 -19.24 -8.73
C MET A 63 -12.99 -19.35 -9.21
N GLY A 64 -12.41 -20.53 -9.02
CA GLY A 64 -11.23 -20.97 -9.73
C GLY A 64 -11.59 -21.18 -11.20
N THR A 65 -11.25 -20.20 -12.03
CA THR A 65 -11.06 -20.28 -13.48
C THR A 65 -10.15 -19.10 -13.81
N THR A 66 -8.91 -19.25 -14.23
CA THR A 66 -8.40 -20.08 -15.32
C THR A 66 -6.95 -20.43 -15.03
N GLY A 67 -6.52 -21.62 -15.43
CA GLY A 67 -5.11 -21.86 -15.70
C GLY A 67 -4.69 -20.96 -16.86
N ALA A 68 -4.36 -19.72 -16.56
CA ALA A 68 -3.51 -18.92 -17.44
C ALA A 68 -2.17 -19.62 -17.42
N ASP A 69 -1.70 -19.99 -18.61
CA ASP A 69 -0.40 -20.60 -18.80
C ASP A 69 0.62 -19.76 -18.01
N THR A 70 1.37 -20.35 -17.07
CA THR A 70 2.35 -19.61 -16.24
C THR A 70 3.36 -18.86 -17.13
N SER A 71 3.52 -19.32 -18.37
CA SER A 71 4.21 -18.64 -19.46
C SER A 71 3.67 -17.23 -19.72
N ASP A 72 2.36 -17.03 -19.84
CA ASP A 72 1.74 -15.76 -20.20
C ASP A 72 1.91 -14.73 -19.07
N THR A 73 1.68 -15.14 -17.82
CA THR A 73 1.95 -14.27 -16.64
C THR A 73 3.40 -13.85 -16.60
N LYS A 74 4.34 -14.78 -16.81
CA LYS A 74 5.77 -14.45 -16.80
C LYS A 74 6.14 -13.48 -17.93
N VAL A 75 5.62 -13.68 -19.14
CA VAL A 75 5.86 -12.76 -20.28
C VAL A 75 5.35 -11.36 -19.96
N LEU A 76 4.17 -11.24 -19.34
CA LEU A 76 3.62 -9.95 -18.93
C LEU A 76 4.44 -9.30 -17.81
N VAL A 77 4.84 -10.06 -16.79
CA VAL A 77 5.73 -9.59 -15.71
C VAL A 77 7.03 -9.04 -16.31
N ASP A 78 7.69 -9.81 -17.16
CA ASP A 78 8.95 -9.42 -17.81
C ASP A 78 8.76 -8.16 -18.66
N LYS A 79 7.64 -8.05 -19.38
CA LYS A 79 7.29 -6.87 -20.18
C LYS A 79 7.16 -5.61 -19.31
N PHE A 80 6.32 -5.63 -18.28
CA PHE A 80 6.07 -4.45 -17.45
C PHE A 80 7.32 -4.04 -16.65
N ILE A 81 8.08 -5.02 -16.16
CA ILE A 81 9.37 -4.78 -15.52
C ILE A 81 10.33 -4.08 -16.49
N LYS A 82 10.47 -4.61 -17.70
CA LYS A 82 11.36 -4.06 -18.70
C LYS A 82 10.97 -2.64 -19.11
N GLU A 83 9.68 -2.37 -19.36
CA GLU A 83 9.22 -1.03 -19.72
C GLU A 83 9.52 0.00 -18.63
N ALA A 84 9.32 -0.36 -17.36
CA ALA A 84 9.62 0.51 -16.23
C ALA A 84 11.13 0.76 -16.07
N ASP A 85 11.94 -0.27 -16.26
CA ASP A 85 13.40 -0.18 -16.13
C ASP A 85 14.02 0.60 -17.32
N ASP A 86 13.51 0.43 -18.54
CA ASP A 86 13.91 1.20 -19.72
C ASP A 86 13.54 2.69 -19.56
N ALA A 87 12.35 2.98 -19.01
CA ALA A 87 11.93 4.35 -18.73
C ALA A 87 12.81 5.01 -17.66
N ASP A 88 13.16 4.29 -16.59
CA ASP A 88 14.09 4.80 -15.57
C ASP A 88 15.49 5.01 -16.14
N ALA A 89 16.01 4.05 -16.92
CA ALA A 89 17.30 4.18 -17.59
C ALA A 89 17.33 5.39 -18.54
N LYS A 90 16.23 5.68 -19.24
CA LYS A 90 16.10 6.87 -20.08
C LYS A 90 16.10 8.14 -19.23
N TYR A 91 15.29 8.21 -18.18
CA TYR A 91 15.26 9.35 -17.27
C TYR A 91 16.62 9.60 -16.61
N VAL A 92 17.34 8.56 -16.20
CA VAL A 92 18.68 8.68 -15.63
C VAL A 92 19.67 9.33 -16.62
N LYS A 93 19.52 9.06 -17.92
CA LYS A 93 20.37 9.65 -18.96
C LYS A 93 19.97 11.08 -19.32
N THR A 94 18.68 11.36 -19.44
CA THR A 94 18.19 12.64 -19.99
C THR A 94 17.90 13.66 -18.90
N LYS A 95 17.49 13.22 -17.71
CA LYS A 95 16.99 14.03 -16.59
C LYS A 95 15.91 15.03 -17.00
N SER A 96 15.20 14.76 -18.09
CA SER A 96 14.13 15.62 -18.58
C SER A 96 12.84 15.40 -17.78
N GLU A 97 12.01 16.44 -17.65
CA GLU A 97 10.73 16.33 -16.95
C GLU A 97 9.77 15.37 -17.68
N ALA A 98 9.80 15.35 -19.00
CA ALA A 98 9.00 14.41 -19.80
C ALA A 98 9.38 12.95 -19.51
N ASP A 99 10.68 12.63 -19.45
CA ASP A 99 11.14 11.27 -19.14
C ASP A 99 10.95 10.93 -17.66
N LYS A 100 11.00 11.92 -16.75
CA LYS A 100 10.63 11.73 -15.34
C LYS A 100 9.18 11.29 -15.21
N ASN A 101 8.27 11.98 -15.87
CA ASN A 101 6.83 11.66 -15.83
C ASN A 101 6.55 10.28 -16.44
N LEU A 102 7.22 9.94 -17.55
CA LEU A 102 7.14 8.61 -18.13
C LEU A 102 7.71 7.53 -17.19
N CYS A 103 8.82 7.81 -16.50
CA CYS A 103 9.37 6.90 -15.50
C CYS A 103 8.37 6.66 -14.35
N ILE A 104 7.78 7.72 -13.80
CA ILE A 104 6.74 7.63 -12.77
C ILE A 104 5.57 6.74 -13.25
N GLU A 105 5.03 7.02 -14.45
CA GLU A 105 3.92 6.27 -15.03
C GLU A 105 4.26 4.79 -15.16
N LYS A 106 5.39 4.45 -15.79
CA LYS A 106 5.77 3.06 -16.03
C LYS A 106 6.12 2.30 -14.76
N GLN A 107 6.75 2.95 -13.79
CA GLN A 107 7.00 2.35 -12.47
C GLN A 107 5.69 2.07 -11.74
N LEU A 108 4.73 3.01 -11.76
CA LEU A 108 3.42 2.83 -11.12
C LEU A 108 2.63 1.69 -11.79
N VAL A 109 2.60 1.64 -13.12
CA VAL A 109 1.94 0.56 -13.87
C VAL A 109 2.53 -0.80 -13.52
N ALA A 110 3.85 -0.93 -13.54
CA ALA A 110 4.52 -2.19 -13.20
C ALA A 110 4.29 -2.59 -11.73
N ALA A 111 4.30 -1.64 -10.80
CA ALA A 111 4.01 -1.89 -9.40
C ALA A 111 2.57 -2.37 -9.18
N ASN A 112 1.59 -1.71 -9.82
CA ASN A 112 0.17 -2.07 -9.76
C ASN A 112 -0.06 -3.46 -10.36
N PHE A 113 0.50 -3.74 -11.55
CA PHE A 113 0.41 -5.05 -12.19
C PHE A 113 0.94 -6.15 -11.27
N LEU A 114 2.14 -5.97 -10.70
CA LEU A 114 2.71 -6.91 -9.74
C LEU A 114 1.80 -7.07 -8.51
N THR A 115 1.18 -6.01 -8.01
CA THR A 115 0.38 -6.09 -6.79
C THR A 115 -0.93 -6.85 -7.02
N TYR A 116 -1.66 -6.51 -8.08
CA TYR A 116 -3.07 -6.87 -8.25
C TYR A 116 -3.33 -7.90 -9.36
N GLU A 117 -2.57 -7.86 -10.45
CA GLU A 117 -2.88 -8.61 -11.68
C GLU A 117 -1.99 -9.84 -11.87
N ALA A 118 -0.73 -9.79 -11.43
CA ALA A 118 0.20 -10.88 -11.59
C ALA A 118 -0.24 -12.09 -10.76
N ASP A 119 -0.48 -13.22 -11.45
CA ASP A 119 -0.71 -14.52 -10.84
C ASP A 119 0.61 -15.13 -10.34
N LEU A 120 1.13 -14.51 -9.28
CA LEU A 120 2.36 -14.88 -8.60
C LEU A 120 2.10 -15.03 -7.09
N PRO A 121 2.83 -15.92 -6.41
CA PRO A 121 2.81 -15.97 -4.95
C PRO A 121 3.15 -14.60 -4.32
N PRO A 122 2.54 -14.23 -3.18
CA PRO A 122 2.81 -12.98 -2.46
C PRO A 122 4.29 -12.60 -2.34
N LYS A 123 5.15 -13.57 -1.99
CA LYS A 123 6.59 -13.37 -1.82
C LYS A 123 7.32 -12.98 -3.11
N GLN A 124 6.79 -13.39 -4.27
CA GLN A 124 7.38 -13.07 -5.57
C GLN A 124 6.90 -11.72 -6.11
N LYS A 125 5.70 -11.26 -5.72
CA LYS A 125 5.12 -10.04 -6.28
C LYS A 125 5.27 -8.79 -5.42
N TYR A 126 5.23 -8.92 -4.08
CA TYR A 126 5.19 -7.75 -3.19
C TYR A 126 6.52 -7.03 -3.03
N ARG A 127 7.64 -7.74 -2.91
CA ARG A 127 8.96 -7.10 -2.83
C ARG A 127 9.31 -6.27 -4.09
N PRO A 128 9.18 -6.80 -5.33
CA PRO A 128 9.43 -5.98 -6.51
C PRO A 128 8.40 -4.85 -6.67
N ALA A 129 7.13 -5.04 -6.29
CA ALA A 129 6.15 -3.96 -6.28
C ALA A 129 6.56 -2.81 -5.33
N LEU A 130 6.98 -3.13 -4.09
CA LEU A 130 7.48 -2.14 -3.13
C LEU A 130 8.65 -1.33 -3.68
N LYS A 131 9.62 -1.99 -4.31
CA LYS A 131 10.76 -1.30 -4.92
C LYS A 131 10.30 -0.27 -5.96
N ARG A 132 9.29 -0.61 -6.76
CA ARG A 132 8.75 0.28 -7.79
C ARG A 132 7.94 1.42 -7.21
N TYR A 133 7.11 1.18 -6.19
CA TYR A 133 6.43 2.28 -5.48
C TYR A 133 7.42 3.21 -4.79
N ASN A 134 8.49 2.69 -4.18
CA ASN A 134 9.57 3.51 -3.64
C ASN A 134 10.19 4.39 -4.72
N ARG A 135 10.46 3.83 -5.91
CA ARG A 135 10.99 4.61 -7.04
C ARG A 135 10.03 5.71 -7.50
N VAL A 136 8.72 5.46 -7.53
CA VAL A 136 7.71 6.50 -7.79
C VAL A 136 7.82 7.61 -6.75
N LEU A 137 7.88 7.27 -5.46
CA LEU A 137 7.91 8.22 -4.36
C LEU A 137 9.22 9.02 -4.26
N GLU A 138 10.34 8.50 -4.79
CA GLU A 138 11.57 9.25 -4.96
C GLU A 138 11.43 10.40 -5.98
N LEU A 139 10.61 10.19 -7.02
CA LEU A 139 10.43 11.14 -8.11
C LEU A 139 9.23 12.08 -7.88
N ASP A 140 8.19 11.56 -7.23
CA ASP A 140 6.98 12.26 -6.80
C ASP A 140 6.59 11.81 -5.38
N PRO A 141 7.10 12.49 -4.33
CA PRO A 141 6.79 12.18 -2.94
C PRO A 141 5.31 12.34 -2.57
N SER A 142 4.53 13.03 -3.41
CA SER A 142 3.11 13.29 -3.17
C SER A 142 2.18 12.30 -3.88
N ASN A 143 2.74 11.30 -4.58
CA ASN A 143 1.98 10.34 -5.34
C ASN A 143 1.08 9.49 -4.42
N LYS A 144 -0.23 9.79 -4.43
CA LYS A 144 -1.19 9.18 -3.50
C LYS A 144 -1.34 7.68 -3.72
N ASP A 145 -1.32 7.24 -4.97
CA ASP A 145 -1.47 5.82 -5.33
C ASP A 145 -0.27 5.02 -4.82
N ALA A 146 0.95 5.51 -5.06
CA ALA A 146 2.15 4.84 -4.57
C ALA A 146 2.22 4.81 -3.03
N LEU A 147 1.81 5.89 -2.34
CA LEU A 147 1.74 5.91 -0.87
C LEU A 147 0.75 4.87 -0.34
N ALA A 148 -0.47 4.84 -0.90
CA ALA A 148 -1.52 3.93 -0.46
C ALA A 148 -1.14 2.46 -0.72
N ASN A 149 -0.68 2.15 -1.92
CA ASN A 149 -0.37 0.78 -2.32
C ASN A 149 0.90 0.27 -1.63
N LYS A 150 1.91 1.13 -1.42
CA LYS A 150 3.07 0.80 -0.58
C LYS A 150 2.61 0.41 0.84
N LYS A 151 1.80 1.26 1.48
CA LYS A 151 1.31 1.00 2.84
C LYS A 151 0.52 -0.31 2.92
N GLN A 152 -0.33 -0.59 1.93
CA GLN A 152 -1.06 -1.85 1.85
C GLN A 152 -0.10 -3.05 1.84
N ILE A 153 0.98 -3.00 1.07
CA ILE A 153 1.96 -4.10 1.03
C ILE A 153 2.71 -4.20 2.36
N GLU A 154 3.11 -3.08 2.97
CA GLU A 154 3.77 -3.07 4.28
C GLU A 154 2.90 -3.73 5.36
N ASP A 155 1.59 -3.45 5.36
CA ASP A 155 0.63 -4.06 6.28
C ASP A 155 0.48 -5.57 6.07
N ILE A 156 0.58 -6.02 4.80
CA ILE A 156 0.60 -7.44 4.49
C ILE A 156 1.86 -8.10 5.08
N TYR A 157 3.03 -7.49 4.95
CA TYR A 157 4.25 -7.99 5.61
C TYR A 157 4.10 -8.08 7.13
N GLU A 158 3.58 -7.03 7.76
CA GLU A 158 3.34 -6.99 9.20
C GLU A 158 2.37 -8.10 9.65
N SER A 159 1.24 -8.27 8.94
CA SER A 159 0.26 -9.32 9.27
C SER A 159 0.80 -10.75 9.11
N MET A 160 1.80 -10.95 8.24
CA MET A 160 2.52 -12.21 8.09
C MET A 160 3.64 -12.40 9.13
N GLY A 161 3.86 -11.43 10.03
CA GLY A 161 4.98 -11.45 10.97
C GLY A 161 6.35 -11.38 10.27
N MET A 162 6.40 -10.80 9.06
CA MET A 162 7.63 -10.67 8.27
C MET A 162 8.12 -9.23 8.26
N PRO A 163 9.45 -9.00 8.26
CA PRO A 163 9.99 -7.65 8.14
C PRO A 163 9.72 -7.08 6.74
N VAL A 164 9.34 -5.79 6.70
CA VAL A 164 9.21 -5.03 5.45
C VAL A 164 10.60 -4.90 4.79
N PRO A 165 10.77 -5.31 3.53
CA PRO A 165 12.02 -5.11 2.78
C PRO A 165 12.33 -3.61 2.58
N LYS A 166 13.60 -3.23 2.67
CA LYS A 166 14.08 -1.83 2.56
C LYS A 166 15.02 -1.57 1.38
N ASP A 167 15.07 -2.50 0.42
CA ASP A 167 15.98 -2.48 -0.73
C ASP A 167 15.44 -1.76 -1.97
#